data_AF-A0AA38PQ24-F1
#
_entry.id   AF-A0AA38PQ24-F1
#
_cell.length_a   1.000
_cell.length_b   1.000
_cell.length_c   1.000
_cell.angle_alpha   90.00
_cell.angle_beta   90.00
_cell.angle_gamma   90.00
#
_symmetry.space_group_name_H-M   'P 1'
#
loop_
_entity.id
_entity.type
_entity.pdbx_description
1 polymer ?
#
loop_
_entity_poly.entity_id
_entity_poly.type
_entity_poly.pdbx_seq_one_letter_code
_entity_poly.pdbx_strand_id
1 'polypeptide(L)'
;MQEADSRIGQLCSCGHAARRVRCQQCLQQAPLCHSCWLGAHKHQPLHWAEAWDETKGYFVRHDISMLMPESLGIPLGHDGDQCPYASTPLLMTLVDVGGVHATRVTFCGCPDHLSKWHQLFHAGLLPATVKDPQSAFTLNLLRQWDLFNLQSKITVYQFMLSLRRLTDNVFTGNVPDLYKQFLFVTRIWPWIQMEKRFGGLYGDGMTECFPHRPKDNVMNFCPACPDADVNMEDGWECAPSHLRHIHSSHITIDGNMKTGNYAKKNDPNDVSLFDGRAYMANSKRYEHYLKTVPQLQNEKVTCNHLNVANGASRSKFKNLRVIGTVNVHCDHYMVGSSVDIIGAERYVH
;
A
#
# COMPACT_ATOMS: atom_id res chain seq x y z
N MET A 1 -17.15 -4.97 -29.44
CA MET A 1 -17.15 -3.62 -28.83
C MET A 1 -18.33 -2.88 -29.45
N GLN A 2 -19.41 -2.64 -28.71
CA GLN A 2 -20.59 -1.96 -29.27
C GLN A 2 -20.34 -0.45 -29.20
N GLU A 3 -20.09 0.21 -30.32
CA GLU A 3 -19.90 1.67 -30.37
C GLU A 3 -21.23 2.44 -30.41
N ALA A 4 -22.31 1.75 -30.78
CA ALA A 4 -23.68 2.26 -30.77
C ALA A 4 -24.61 1.25 -30.09
N ASP A 5 -25.73 1.74 -29.55
CA ASP A 5 -26.81 0.91 -29.01
C ASP A 5 -28.15 1.44 -29.52
N SER A 6 -28.91 0.59 -30.20
CA SER A 6 -30.20 0.93 -30.83
C SER A 6 -31.27 1.36 -29.83
N ARG A 7 -31.06 1.08 -28.54
CA ARG A 7 -31.95 1.48 -27.44
C ARG A 7 -31.74 2.92 -26.99
N ILE A 8 -30.63 3.57 -27.38
CA ILE A 8 -30.45 5.02 -27.16
C ILE A 8 -31.56 5.76 -27.89
N GLY A 9 -32.08 6.83 -27.30
CA GLY A 9 -33.25 7.53 -27.84
C GLY A 9 -34.57 6.98 -27.30
N GLN A 10 -34.66 5.67 -27.04
CA GLN A 10 -35.89 5.02 -26.59
C GLN A 10 -36.18 5.30 -25.11
N LEU A 11 -37.44 5.14 -24.71
CA LEU A 11 -37.87 5.33 -23.33
C LEU A 11 -37.14 4.34 -22.39
N CYS A 12 -36.65 4.85 -21.26
CA CYS A 12 -36.06 4.02 -20.20
C CYS A 12 -37.15 3.16 -19.54
N SER A 13 -36.74 2.07 -18.87
CA SER A 13 -37.65 1.16 -18.16
C SER A 13 -38.46 1.85 -17.05
N CYS A 14 -37.99 2.98 -16.53
CA CYS A 14 -38.73 3.78 -15.55
C CYS A 14 -39.87 4.61 -16.17
N GLY A 15 -39.96 4.72 -17.50
CA GLY A 15 -41.01 5.47 -18.18
C GLY A 15 -40.85 7.01 -18.19
N HIS A 16 -39.89 7.58 -17.46
CA HIS A 16 -39.80 9.03 -17.27
C HIS A 16 -38.89 9.77 -18.26
N ALA A 17 -37.85 9.11 -18.76
CA ALA A 17 -36.83 9.75 -19.59
C ALA A 17 -36.24 8.73 -20.57
N ALA A 18 -35.63 9.25 -21.64
CA ALA A 18 -35.02 8.40 -22.64
C ALA A 18 -33.66 7.85 -22.17
N ARG A 19 -33.29 6.69 -22.69
CA ARG A 19 -31.98 6.06 -22.46
C ARG A 19 -30.90 6.92 -23.12
N ARG A 20 -29.89 7.28 -22.34
CA ARG A 20 -28.78 8.16 -22.77
C ARG A 20 -27.43 7.73 -22.22
N VAL A 21 -27.38 6.91 -21.19
CA VAL A 21 -26.14 6.52 -20.53
C VAL A 21 -26.00 5.02 -20.53
N ARG A 22 -24.81 4.52 -20.80
CA ARG A 22 -24.45 3.12 -20.60
C ARG A 22 -23.19 3.00 -19.74
N CYS A 23 -22.96 1.80 -19.22
CA CYS A 23 -21.73 1.45 -18.52
C CYS A 23 -21.12 0.23 -19.20
N GLN A 24 -19.84 0.29 -19.57
CA GLN A 24 -19.12 -0.86 -20.14
C GLN A 24 -18.48 -1.75 -19.06
N GLN A 25 -18.46 -1.31 -17.81
CA GLN A 25 -17.92 -2.08 -16.68
C GLN A 25 -18.97 -3.02 -16.08
N CYS A 26 -20.25 -2.68 -16.20
CA CYS A 26 -21.35 -3.56 -15.80
C CYS A 26 -21.61 -4.61 -16.88
N LEU A 27 -21.56 -5.89 -16.49
CA LEU A 27 -21.85 -6.98 -17.42
C LEU A 27 -23.33 -6.99 -17.79
N GLN A 28 -23.62 -6.98 -19.10
CA GLN A 28 -24.97 -7.09 -19.68
C GLN A 28 -25.97 -5.99 -19.26
N GLN A 29 -25.50 -4.85 -18.73
CA GLN A 29 -26.40 -3.75 -18.37
C GLN A 29 -26.90 -3.02 -19.63
N ALA A 30 -28.23 -2.87 -19.75
CA ALA A 30 -28.84 -2.05 -20.79
C ALA A 30 -28.58 -0.56 -20.55
N PRO A 31 -28.57 0.29 -21.59
CA PRO A 31 -28.54 1.74 -21.40
C PRO A 31 -29.74 2.22 -20.58
N LEU A 32 -29.51 3.24 -19.75
CA LEU A 32 -30.45 3.84 -18.83
C LEU A 32 -30.57 5.35 -19.08
N CYS A 33 -31.62 5.97 -18.56
CA CYS A 33 -31.63 7.43 -18.40
C CYS A 33 -30.69 7.85 -17.26
N HIS A 34 -30.35 9.14 -17.16
CA HIS A 34 -29.43 9.65 -16.13
C HIS A 34 -29.80 9.22 -14.71
N SER A 35 -31.07 9.41 -14.29
CA SER A 35 -31.50 9.08 -12.92
C SER A 35 -31.44 7.59 -12.62
N CYS A 36 -31.88 6.73 -13.55
CA CYS A 36 -31.76 5.27 -13.38
C CYS A 36 -30.31 4.81 -13.36
N TRP A 37 -29.44 5.44 -14.15
CA TRP A 37 -28.01 5.12 -14.15
C TRP A 37 -27.38 5.46 -12.80
N LEU A 38 -27.67 6.65 -12.24
CA LEU A 38 -27.21 7.06 -10.92
C LEU A 38 -27.70 6.10 -9.82
N GLY A 39 -28.98 5.70 -9.86
CA GLY A 39 -29.53 4.73 -8.92
C GLY A 39 -28.87 3.35 -9.04
N ALA A 40 -28.64 2.86 -10.26
CA ALA A 40 -27.98 1.58 -10.50
C ALA A 40 -26.50 1.57 -10.08
N HIS A 41 -25.83 2.72 -10.09
CA HIS A 41 -24.42 2.87 -9.73
C HIS A 41 -24.21 3.42 -8.30
N LYS A 42 -25.25 3.44 -7.46
CA LYS A 42 -25.17 3.86 -6.04
C LYS A 42 -23.98 3.24 -5.30
N HIS A 43 -23.76 1.93 -5.49
CA HIS A 43 -22.69 1.18 -4.84
C HIS A 43 -21.47 0.92 -5.74
N GLN A 44 -21.47 1.45 -6.96
CA GLN A 44 -20.35 1.40 -7.91
C GLN A 44 -20.15 2.77 -8.56
N PRO A 45 -19.98 3.85 -7.77
CA PRO A 45 -19.99 5.22 -8.29
C PRO A 45 -18.76 5.56 -9.13
N LEU A 46 -17.71 4.73 -9.06
CA LEU A 46 -16.46 4.90 -9.81
C LEU A 46 -16.46 4.12 -11.14
N HIS A 47 -17.61 3.58 -11.55
CA HIS A 47 -17.78 3.20 -12.95
C HIS A 47 -17.88 4.44 -13.83
N TRP A 48 -17.27 4.37 -15.01
CA TRP A 48 -17.35 5.42 -15.99
C TRP A 48 -18.69 5.38 -16.72
N ALA A 49 -19.35 6.53 -16.77
CA ALA A 49 -20.54 6.71 -17.58
C ALA A 49 -20.13 6.99 -19.02
N GLU A 50 -20.72 6.27 -19.97
CA GLU A 50 -20.69 6.64 -21.38
C GLU A 50 -22.03 7.28 -21.72
N ALA A 51 -22.08 8.62 -21.76
CA ALA A 51 -23.28 9.37 -22.07
C ALA A 51 -23.31 9.73 -23.55
N TRP A 52 -24.46 9.54 -24.19
CA TRP A 52 -24.64 9.84 -25.60
C TRP A 52 -24.71 11.35 -25.83
N ASP A 53 -23.80 11.88 -26.64
CA ASP A 53 -23.80 13.27 -27.08
C ASP A 53 -24.51 13.35 -28.44
N GLU A 54 -25.73 13.89 -28.45
CA GLU A 54 -26.55 14.01 -29.67
C GLU A 54 -25.92 14.92 -30.73
N THR A 55 -25.14 15.92 -30.31
CA THR A 55 -24.50 16.87 -31.23
C THR A 55 -23.32 16.21 -31.94
N LYS A 56 -22.56 15.38 -31.21
CA LYS A 56 -21.38 14.70 -31.74
C LYS A 56 -21.70 13.35 -32.38
N GLY A 57 -22.82 12.74 -32.03
CA GLY A 57 -23.25 11.43 -32.53
C GLY A 57 -22.43 10.26 -31.98
N TYR A 58 -21.81 10.41 -30.81
CA TYR A 58 -21.06 9.33 -30.14
C TYR A 58 -21.12 9.43 -28.62
N PHE A 59 -20.69 8.37 -27.94
CA PHE A 59 -20.62 8.34 -26.48
C PHE A 59 -19.41 9.10 -25.94
N VAL A 60 -19.66 10.03 -25.03
CA VAL A 60 -18.63 10.74 -24.28
C VAL A 60 -18.52 10.12 -22.89
N ARG A 61 -17.29 9.84 -22.48
CA ARG A 61 -17.01 9.32 -21.14
C ARG A 61 -17.10 10.44 -20.11
N HIS A 62 -17.84 10.18 -19.04
CA HIS A 62 -18.07 11.10 -17.94
C HIS A 62 -17.83 10.42 -16.59
N ASP A 63 -17.26 11.17 -15.65
CA ASP A 63 -17.34 10.81 -14.24
C ASP A 63 -18.79 10.92 -13.75
N ILE A 64 -19.17 10.14 -12.73
CA ILE A 64 -20.52 10.17 -12.16
C ILE A 64 -20.96 11.59 -11.75
N SER A 65 -20.03 12.40 -11.26
CA SER A 65 -20.32 13.77 -10.84
C SER A 65 -20.79 14.67 -11.99
N MET A 66 -20.45 14.37 -13.25
CA MET A 66 -20.96 15.14 -14.39
C MET A 66 -22.43 14.85 -14.70
N LEU A 67 -22.95 13.72 -14.20
CA LEU A 67 -24.37 13.33 -14.35
C LEU A 67 -25.22 13.74 -13.14
N MET A 68 -24.59 14.10 -12.03
CA MET A 68 -25.27 14.55 -10.82
C MET A 68 -25.50 16.07 -10.83
N PRO A 69 -26.59 16.57 -10.22
CA PRO A 69 -26.75 18.00 -9.93
C PRO A 69 -25.54 18.60 -9.22
N GLU A 70 -25.29 19.90 -9.41
CA GLU A 70 -24.14 20.61 -8.81
C GLU A 70 -24.16 20.59 -7.26
N SER A 71 -25.35 20.45 -6.67
CA SER A 71 -25.55 20.35 -5.22
C SER A 71 -25.30 18.97 -4.62
N LEU A 72 -25.04 17.94 -5.44
CA LEU A 72 -24.86 16.56 -4.99
C LEU A 72 -23.46 16.01 -5.27
N GLY A 73 -23.06 15.02 -4.49
CA GLY A 73 -21.87 14.21 -4.73
C GLY A 73 -22.14 12.76 -4.35
N ILE A 74 -21.12 11.92 -4.45
CA ILE A 74 -21.10 10.56 -3.91
C ILE A 74 -21.31 10.67 -2.39
N PRO A 75 -22.44 10.19 -1.86
CA PRO A 75 -22.73 10.31 -0.44
C PRO A 75 -21.92 9.29 0.36
N LEU A 76 -21.28 9.76 1.43
CA LEU A 76 -20.62 8.92 2.42
C LEU A 76 -21.52 8.69 3.63
N GLY A 77 -21.56 7.44 4.10
CA GLY A 77 -22.48 7.01 5.14
C GLY A 77 -23.87 6.64 4.60
N HIS A 78 -24.80 6.32 5.49
CA HIS A 78 -26.19 5.96 5.17
C HIS A 78 -26.34 4.94 4.04
N ASP A 79 -25.43 3.96 3.96
CA ASP A 79 -25.40 2.95 2.89
C ASP A 79 -25.45 3.56 1.47
N GLY A 80 -24.90 4.77 1.29
CA GLY A 80 -24.90 5.51 0.03
C GLY A 80 -26.19 6.29 -0.27
N ASP A 81 -27.11 6.42 0.69
CA ASP A 81 -28.25 7.34 0.58
C ASP A 81 -27.86 8.78 0.93
N GLN A 82 -28.66 9.74 0.46
CA GLN A 82 -28.41 11.16 0.72
C GLN A 82 -28.66 11.48 2.19
N CYS A 83 -27.64 12.05 2.84
CA CYS A 83 -27.76 12.54 4.21
C CYS A 83 -28.58 13.86 4.24
N PRO A 84 -29.63 13.98 5.07
CA PRO A 84 -30.37 15.25 5.23
C PRO A 84 -29.48 16.41 5.73
N TYR A 85 -28.39 16.07 6.43
CA TYR A 85 -27.39 17.00 6.96
C TYR A 85 -26.06 16.92 6.18
N ALA A 86 -26.10 16.52 4.91
CA ALA A 86 -24.91 16.38 4.09
C ALA A 86 -24.10 17.68 4.04
N SER A 87 -22.77 17.55 4.03
CA SER A 87 -21.89 18.67 3.72
C SER A 87 -22.14 19.19 2.30
N THR A 88 -21.63 20.39 2.01
CA THR A 88 -21.47 20.80 0.61
C THR A 88 -20.60 19.78 -0.14
N PRO A 89 -20.88 19.49 -1.42
CA PRO A 89 -20.06 18.58 -2.21
C PRO A 89 -18.61 19.08 -2.28
N LEU A 90 -17.68 18.22 -1.86
CA LEU A 90 -16.24 18.48 -1.93
C LEU A 90 -15.69 17.85 -3.21
N LEU A 91 -14.99 18.65 -4.02
CA LEU A 91 -14.21 18.11 -5.14
C LEU A 91 -13.04 17.29 -4.57
N MET A 92 -12.97 16.03 -4.96
CA MET A 92 -11.99 15.07 -4.48
C MET A 92 -11.51 14.18 -5.63
N THR A 93 -10.23 13.80 -5.58
CA THR A 93 -9.70 12.83 -6.54
C THR A 93 -9.75 11.42 -5.96
N LEU A 94 -10.64 10.59 -6.46
CA LEU A 94 -10.75 9.18 -6.08
C LEU A 94 -10.02 8.31 -7.11
N VAL A 95 -9.30 7.30 -6.65
CA VAL A 95 -8.57 6.39 -7.54
C VAL A 95 -9.06 4.96 -7.31
N ASP A 96 -9.48 4.33 -8.40
CA ASP A 96 -9.94 2.94 -8.44
C ASP A 96 -9.20 2.15 -9.53
N VAL A 97 -9.41 0.83 -9.57
CA VAL A 97 -8.88 -0.05 -10.61
C VAL A 97 -9.26 0.39 -12.03
N GLY A 98 -10.39 1.11 -12.18
CA GLY A 98 -10.84 1.67 -13.45
C GLY A 98 -10.18 3.00 -13.87
N GLY A 99 -9.38 3.64 -12.99
CA GLY A 99 -8.70 4.89 -13.28
C GLY A 99 -8.79 5.94 -12.16
N VAL A 100 -8.57 7.19 -12.55
CA VAL A 100 -8.51 8.38 -11.69
C VAL A 100 -9.76 9.23 -11.94
N HIS A 101 -10.53 9.47 -10.88
CA HIS A 101 -11.79 10.17 -10.91
C HIS A 101 -11.65 11.53 -10.22
N ALA A 102 -11.79 12.61 -10.97
CA ALA A 102 -12.05 13.93 -10.39
C ALA A 102 -13.57 14.03 -10.16
N THR A 103 -14.00 13.81 -8.91
CA THR A 103 -15.42 13.66 -8.58
C THR A 103 -15.82 14.50 -7.37
N ARG A 104 -17.10 14.50 -7.04
CA ARG A 104 -17.65 15.23 -5.90
C ARG A 104 -18.12 14.24 -4.84
N VAL A 105 -17.79 14.50 -3.59
CA VAL A 105 -18.12 13.64 -2.44
C VAL A 105 -18.85 14.47 -1.40
N THR A 106 -19.94 13.95 -0.84
CA THR A 106 -20.66 14.58 0.27
C THR A 106 -20.46 13.77 1.54
N PHE A 107 -20.12 14.45 2.63
CA PHE A 107 -19.91 13.82 3.94
C PHE A 107 -21.21 13.90 4.75
N CYS A 108 -21.48 12.86 5.53
CA CYS A 108 -22.54 12.88 6.54
C CYS A 108 -22.22 13.96 7.59
N GLY A 109 -23.21 14.78 7.93
CA GLY A 109 -23.14 15.80 8.97
C GLY A 109 -24.19 15.61 10.08
N CYS A 110 -24.73 14.40 10.24
CA CYS A 110 -25.64 14.08 11.33
C CYS A 110 -25.01 14.38 12.71
N PRO A 111 -25.84 14.57 13.75
CA PRO A 111 -25.37 14.44 15.14
C PRO A 111 -24.67 13.08 15.27
N ASP A 112 -23.44 13.05 15.74
CA ASP A 112 -22.56 11.86 15.83
C ASP A 112 -21.91 11.36 14.52
N HIS A 113 -21.84 12.21 13.48
CA HIS A 113 -21.06 11.86 12.29
C HIS A 113 -19.57 11.62 12.62
N LEU A 114 -18.98 10.62 11.97
CA LEU A 114 -17.56 10.35 12.06
C LEU A 114 -16.74 11.45 11.35
N SER A 115 -15.46 11.59 11.70
CA SER A 115 -14.60 12.52 10.95
C SER A 115 -14.45 12.11 9.48
N LYS A 116 -14.10 13.05 8.59
CA LYS A 116 -14.03 12.84 7.13
C LYS A 116 -13.25 11.57 6.74
N TRP A 117 -12.08 11.35 7.35
CA TRP A 117 -11.24 10.21 7.01
C TRP A 117 -11.88 8.87 7.41
N HIS A 118 -12.59 8.81 8.55
CA HIS A 118 -13.32 7.62 8.96
C HIS A 118 -14.46 7.34 8.00
N GLN A 119 -15.23 8.35 7.59
CA GLN A 119 -16.32 8.18 6.62
C GLN A 119 -15.80 7.62 5.28
N LEU A 120 -14.67 8.12 4.79
CA LEU A 120 -14.00 7.56 3.60
C LEU A 120 -13.59 6.10 3.84
N PHE A 121 -12.96 5.81 4.97
CA PHE A 121 -12.49 4.46 5.29
C PHE A 121 -13.65 3.45 5.40
N HIS A 122 -14.75 3.84 6.05
CA HIS A 122 -15.98 3.05 6.12
C HIS A 122 -16.61 2.82 4.74
N ALA A 123 -16.46 3.77 3.81
CA ALA A 123 -16.88 3.62 2.42
C ALA A 123 -15.88 2.81 1.55
N GLY A 124 -14.84 2.23 2.14
CA GLY A 124 -13.83 1.46 1.40
C GLY A 124 -12.82 2.33 0.65
N LEU A 125 -12.56 3.54 1.12
CA LEU A 125 -11.60 4.49 0.56
C LEU A 125 -10.52 4.81 1.61
N LEU A 126 -9.25 4.51 1.32
CA LEU A 126 -8.12 4.94 2.15
C LEU A 126 -7.64 6.32 1.69
N PRO A 127 -7.80 7.39 2.49
CA PRO A 127 -7.36 8.71 2.10
C PRO A 127 -5.83 8.85 2.13
N ALA A 128 -5.30 9.71 1.26
CA ALA A 128 -3.87 10.06 1.25
C ALA A 128 -3.45 10.90 2.46
N THR A 129 -4.40 11.60 3.08
CA THR A 129 -4.20 12.48 4.25
C THR A 129 -5.39 12.35 5.20
N VAL A 130 -5.14 12.48 6.51
CA VAL A 130 -6.17 12.27 7.54
C VAL A 130 -6.92 13.56 7.89
N LYS A 131 -6.21 14.69 8.02
CA LYS A 131 -6.77 15.95 8.55
C LYS A 131 -7.77 16.61 7.60
N ASP A 132 -7.38 16.76 6.33
CA ASP A 132 -8.25 17.27 5.27
C ASP A 132 -7.98 16.45 4.00
N PRO A 133 -8.71 15.33 3.81
CA PRO A 133 -8.52 14.47 2.66
C PRO A 133 -8.98 15.19 1.39
N GLN A 134 -8.12 15.20 0.36
CA GLN A 134 -8.46 15.67 -1.00
C GLN A 134 -8.28 14.58 -2.06
N SER A 135 -7.74 13.43 -1.65
CA SER A 135 -7.65 12.24 -2.48
C SER A 135 -7.77 10.98 -1.64
N ALA A 136 -8.35 9.93 -2.23
CA ALA A 136 -8.46 8.64 -1.61
C ALA A 136 -8.40 7.52 -2.65
N PHE A 137 -7.98 6.34 -2.20
CA PHE A 137 -7.76 5.17 -3.03
C PHE A 137 -8.70 4.05 -2.58
N THR A 138 -9.35 3.35 -3.50
CA THR A 138 -10.22 2.24 -3.12
C THR A 138 -9.42 1.11 -2.49
N LEU A 139 -9.99 0.43 -1.49
CA LEU A 139 -9.34 -0.75 -0.91
C LEU A 139 -9.13 -1.85 -1.96
N ASN A 140 -9.98 -1.91 -2.98
CA ASN A 140 -9.83 -2.83 -4.11
C ASN A 140 -8.55 -2.54 -4.90
N LEU A 141 -8.29 -1.28 -5.23
CA LEU A 141 -7.05 -0.85 -5.88
C LEU A 141 -5.82 -1.23 -5.07
N LEU A 142 -5.86 -1.07 -3.75
CA LEU A 142 -4.72 -1.39 -2.88
C LEU A 142 -4.41 -2.89 -2.82
N ARG A 143 -5.44 -3.75 -2.80
CA ARG A 143 -5.24 -5.20 -2.91
C ARG A 143 -4.66 -5.58 -4.27
N GLN A 144 -5.11 -4.93 -5.34
CA GLN A 144 -4.58 -5.17 -6.68
C GLN A 144 -3.11 -4.70 -6.78
N TRP A 145 -2.78 -3.57 -6.16
CA TRP A 145 -1.40 -3.09 -6.06
C TRP A 145 -0.49 -4.09 -5.37
N ASP A 146 -0.88 -4.66 -4.22
CA ASP A 146 -0.07 -5.65 -3.52
C ASP A 146 0.28 -6.83 -4.44
N LEU A 147 -0.70 -7.35 -5.18
CA LEU A 147 -0.48 -8.45 -6.12
C LEU A 147 0.48 -8.07 -7.24
N PHE A 148 0.28 -6.93 -7.90
CA PHE A 148 1.17 -6.52 -8.99
C PHE A 148 2.58 -6.17 -8.51
N ASN A 149 2.70 -5.54 -7.35
CA ASN A 149 4.00 -5.20 -6.78
C ASN A 149 4.79 -6.47 -6.40
N LEU A 150 4.14 -7.44 -5.76
CA LEU A 150 4.80 -8.69 -5.36
C LEU A 150 5.08 -9.62 -6.55
N GLN A 151 4.10 -9.80 -7.45
CA GLN A 151 4.21 -10.75 -8.56
C GLN A 151 5.02 -10.21 -9.74
N SER A 152 4.80 -8.95 -10.12
CA SER A 152 5.37 -8.37 -11.34
C SER A 152 6.52 -7.40 -11.07
N LYS A 153 6.82 -7.11 -9.79
CA LYS A 153 7.82 -6.10 -9.38
C LYS A 153 7.58 -4.74 -10.04
N ILE A 154 6.31 -4.41 -10.31
CA ILE A 154 5.95 -3.14 -10.92
C ILE A 154 6.27 -2.00 -9.95
N THR A 155 6.82 -0.91 -10.49
CA THR A 155 7.06 0.29 -9.69
C THR A 155 5.77 1.06 -9.48
N VAL A 156 5.71 1.81 -8.38
CA VAL A 156 4.59 2.72 -8.07
C VAL A 156 4.32 3.69 -9.24
N TYR A 157 5.38 4.15 -9.90
CA TYR A 157 5.30 5.05 -11.05
C TYR A 157 4.57 4.39 -12.23
N GLN A 158 4.96 3.17 -12.61
CA GLN A 158 4.35 2.47 -13.74
C GLN A 158 2.89 2.09 -13.46
N PHE A 159 2.59 1.72 -12.22
CA PHE A 159 1.22 1.42 -11.81
C PHE A 159 0.31 2.67 -11.90
N MET A 160 0.74 3.80 -11.32
CA MET A 160 -0.01 5.06 -11.42
C MET A 160 -0.13 5.57 -12.85
N LEU A 161 0.92 5.45 -13.66
CA LEU A 161 0.86 5.80 -15.08
C LEU A 161 -0.18 4.95 -15.83
N SER A 162 -0.29 3.67 -15.49
CA SER A 162 -1.29 2.77 -16.07
C SER A 162 -2.71 3.21 -15.72
N LEU A 163 -2.98 3.58 -14.46
CA LEU A 163 -4.28 4.13 -14.04
C LEU A 163 -4.62 5.44 -14.75
N ARG A 164 -3.62 6.32 -14.94
CA ARG A 164 -3.81 7.55 -15.71
C ARG A 164 -4.15 7.27 -17.17
N ARG A 165 -3.49 6.30 -17.79
CA ARG A 165 -3.81 5.84 -19.16
C ARG A 165 -5.17 5.16 -19.27
N LEU A 166 -5.60 4.40 -18.25
CA LEU A 166 -6.96 3.85 -18.18
C LEU A 166 -8.02 4.95 -18.09
N THR A 167 -7.68 6.09 -17.51
CA THR A 167 -8.54 7.27 -17.45
C THR A 167 -8.60 7.96 -18.80
N ASP A 168 -7.44 8.31 -19.35
CA ASP A 168 -7.29 8.90 -20.69
C ASP A 168 -5.93 8.51 -21.27
N ASN A 169 -5.94 7.67 -22.31
CA ASN A 169 -4.72 7.20 -22.97
C ASN A 169 -4.23 8.14 -24.08
N VAL A 170 -5.03 9.14 -24.46
CA VAL A 170 -4.67 10.13 -25.49
C VAL A 170 -4.06 11.36 -24.82
N PHE A 171 -4.75 11.90 -23.82
CA PHE A 171 -4.33 13.09 -23.07
C PHE A 171 -3.99 12.76 -21.61
N THR A 172 -3.18 11.71 -21.40
CA THR A 172 -2.75 11.26 -20.06
C THR A 172 -2.14 12.38 -19.20
N GLY A 173 -1.51 13.38 -19.84
CA GLY A 173 -0.97 14.55 -19.17
C GLY A 173 -2.01 15.40 -18.44
N ASN A 174 -3.26 15.38 -18.88
CA ASN A 174 -4.38 16.12 -18.27
C ASN A 174 -4.97 15.38 -17.06
N VAL A 175 -4.67 14.09 -16.90
CA VAL A 175 -5.13 13.29 -15.75
C VAL A 175 -4.26 13.63 -14.54
N PRO A 176 -4.84 13.94 -13.36
CA PRO A 176 -4.09 14.23 -12.14
C PRO A 176 -3.02 13.19 -11.81
N ASP A 177 -1.85 13.67 -11.38
CA ASP A 177 -0.75 12.81 -10.96
C ASP A 177 -0.73 12.65 -9.43
N LEU A 178 -1.19 11.48 -8.96
CA LEU A 178 -1.21 11.14 -7.54
C LEU A 178 -0.02 10.27 -7.11
N TYR A 179 1.07 10.23 -7.88
CA TYR A 179 2.25 9.40 -7.58
C TYR A 179 2.77 9.60 -6.14
N LYS A 180 2.87 10.84 -5.67
CA LYS A 180 3.39 11.15 -4.32
C LYS A 180 2.43 10.68 -3.22
N GLN A 181 1.13 10.88 -3.43
CA GLN A 181 0.07 10.45 -2.52
C GLN A 181 0.03 8.92 -2.45
N PHE A 182 0.17 8.25 -3.60
CA PHE A 182 0.18 6.80 -3.66
C PHE A 182 1.46 6.21 -3.03
N LEU A 183 2.63 6.85 -3.18
CA LEU A 183 3.84 6.46 -2.44
C LEU A 183 3.64 6.45 -0.93
N PHE A 184 2.88 7.41 -0.39
CA PHE A 184 2.52 7.41 1.03
C PHE A 184 1.57 6.26 1.36
N VAL A 185 0.48 6.14 0.61
CA VAL A 185 -0.56 5.12 0.86
C VAL A 185 -0.01 3.70 0.76
N THR A 186 0.88 3.43 -0.21
CA THR A 186 1.54 2.13 -0.38
C THR A 186 2.51 1.76 0.75
N ARG A 187 2.93 2.70 1.60
CA ARG A 187 3.69 2.41 2.83
C ARG A 187 2.76 2.11 4.00
N ILE A 188 1.67 2.87 4.12
CA ILE A 188 0.69 2.72 5.20
C ILE A 188 -0.13 1.44 5.04
N TRP A 189 -0.50 1.10 3.80
CA TRP A 189 -1.38 -0.03 3.52
C TRP A 189 -0.82 -1.38 4.02
N PRO A 190 0.42 -1.79 3.70
CA PRO A 190 1.00 -3.02 4.24
C PRO A 190 1.09 -3.02 5.76
N TRP A 191 1.38 -1.87 6.37
CA TRP A 191 1.39 -1.72 7.82
C TRP A 191 0.00 -2.01 8.43
N ILE A 192 -1.07 -1.38 7.92
CA ILE A 192 -2.44 -1.65 8.36
C ILE A 192 -2.79 -3.13 8.18
N GLN A 193 -2.43 -3.74 7.04
CA GLN A 193 -2.71 -5.16 6.79
C GLN A 193 -2.03 -6.07 7.80
N MET A 194 -0.80 -5.74 8.18
CA MET A 194 -0.03 -6.53 9.12
C MET A 194 -0.52 -6.33 10.56
N GLU A 195 -0.83 -5.11 11.00
CA GLU A 195 -1.46 -4.86 12.33
C GLU A 195 -2.78 -5.63 12.47
N LYS A 196 -3.58 -5.66 11.40
CA LYS A 196 -4.81 -6.46 11.35
C LYS A 196 -4.52 -7.96 11.45
N ARG A 197 -3.54 -8.48 10.71
CA ARG A 197 -3.22 -9.93 10.69
C ARG A 197 -2.67 -10.43 12.02
N PHE A 198 -1.90 -9.62 12.72
CA PHE A 198 -1.29 -9.99 14.01
C PHE A 198 -2.17 -9.64 15.22
N GLY A 199 -3.38 -9.10 14.99
CA GLY A 199 -4.36 -8.87 16.04
C GLY A 199 -4.11 -7.64 16.92
N GLY A 200 -3.07 -6.85 16.66
CA GLY A 200 -2.72 -5.66 17.46
C GLY A 200 -3.80 -4.56 17.46
N LEU A 201 -4.73 -4.60 16.50
CA LEU A 201 -5.89 -3.70 16.47
C LEU A 201 -7.03 -4.12 17.41
N TYR A 202 -6.98 -5.33 17.99
CA TYR A 202 -8.05 -5.92 18.80
C TYR A 202 -7.60 -6.31 20.21
N GLY A 203 -6.43 -5.82 20.67
CA GLY A 203 -5.84 -6.15 21.97
C GLY A 203 -4.35 -6.48 21.84
N ASP A 204 -3.83 -7.37 22.70
CA ASP A 204 -2.42 -7.79 22.69
C ASP A 204 -2.09 -8.78 21.54
N GLY A 205 -3.10 -9.21 20.79
CA GLY A 205 -2.95 -9.97 19.54
C GLY A 205 -2.07 -11.22 19.71
N MET A 206 -1.12 -11.39 18.79
CA MET A 206 -0.18 -12.51 18.83
C MET A 206 0.73 -12.53 20.07
N THR A 207 0.85 -11.43 20.81
CA THR A 207 1.63 -11.38 22.06
C THR A 207 0.97 -12.22 23.15
N GLU A 208 -0.36 -12.24 23.20
CA GLU A 208 -1.11 -13.05 24.17
C GLU A 208 -0.93 -14.55 23.90
N CYS A 209 -0.92 -14.94 22.63
CA CYS A 209 -0.75 -16.35 22.22
C CYS A 209 0.70 -16.85 22.37
N PHE A 210 1.70 -15.97 22.26
CA PHE A 210 3.11 -16.34 22.27
C PHE A 210 3.93 -15.39 23.17
N PRO A 211 3.78 -15.49 24.50
CA PRO A 211 4.35 -14.53 25.45
C PRO A 211 5.88 -14.57 25.54
N HIS A 212 6.51 -15.66 25.08
CA HIS A 212 7.97 -15.82 25.00
C HIS A 212 8.59 -15.05 23.84
N ARG A 213 7.79 -14.66 22.84
CA ARG A 213 8.24 -13.86 21.71
C ARG A 213 8.27 -12.38 22.09
N PRO A 214 9.04 -11.53 21.38
CA PRO A 214 9.09 -10.11 21.68
C PRO A 214 7.69 -9.48 21.64
N LYS A 215 7.38 -8.65 22.64
CA LYS A 215 6.07 -7.96 22.71
C LYS A 215 5.82 -7.09 21.48
N ASP A 216 4.57 -7.07 21.02
CA ASP A 216 4.07 -6.29 19.88
C ASP A 216 4.77 -6.61 18.55
N ASN A 217 5.47 -7.75 18.48
CA ASN A 217 6.11 -8.18 17.26
C ASN A 217 5.08 -8.62 16.22
N VAL A 218 5.46 -8.43 14.97
CA VAL A 218 4.64 -8.67 13.78
C VAL A 218 5.42 -9.51 12.78
N MET A 219 6.31 -10.35 13.31
CA MET A 219 7.21 -11.22 12.58
C MET A 219 6.57 -12.59 12.40
N ASN A 220 6.67 -13.15 11.19
CA ASN A 220 6.34 -14.55 10.99
C ASN A 220 7.56 -15.40 11.36
N PHE A 221 7.48 -16.09 12.49
CA PHE A 221 8.49 -17.07 12.89
C PHE A 221 8.39 -18.33 12.01
N CYS A 222 9.52 -18.98 11.78
CA CYS A 222 9.54 -20.22 11.01
C CYS A 222 8.86 -21.34 11.83
N PRO A 223 7.77 -21.96 11.34
CA PRO A 223 7.05 -22.99 12.09
C PRO A 223 7.83 -24.32 12.19
N ALA A 224 8.87 -24.48 11.36
CA ALA A 224 9.72 -25.67 11.33
C ALA A 224 11.01 -25.52 12.14
N CYS A 225 11.37 -24.30 12.56
CA CYS A 225 12.48 -24.12 13.48
C CYS A 225 12.07 -24.58 14.89
N PRO A 226 12.99 -25.15 15.69
CA PRO A 226 12.74 -25.42 17.10
C PRO A 226 12.28 -24.16 17.84
N ASP A 227 11.12 -24.23 18.46
CA ASP A 227 10.48 -23.19 19.25
C ASP A 227 9.91 -23.82 20.52
N ALA A 228 10.56 -23.54 21.66
CA ALA A 228 10.38 -24.26 22.93
C ALA A 228 8.92 -24.30 23.39
N ASP A 229 8.17 -23.21 23.20
CA ASP A 229 6.78 -23.08 23.66
C ASP A 229 5.75 -23.41 22.56
N VAL A 230 6.19 -23.98 21.43
CA VAL A 230 5.32 -24.21 20.26
C VAL A 230 5.42 -25.63 19.69
N ASN A 231 6.63 -26.11 19.40
CA ASN A 231 6.82 -27.36 18.64
C ASN A 231 7.92 -28.27 19.17
N MET A 232 8.39 -28.05 20.39
CA MET A 232 9.38 -28.89 21.07
C MET A 232 8.72 -29.76 22.13
N GLU A 233 9.29 -30.94 22.38
CA GLU A 233 8.81 -31.87 23.41
C GLU A 233 9.24 -31.42 24.82
N ASP A 234 8.43 -31.75 25.83
CA ASP A 234 8.77 -31.49 27.23
C ASP A 234 10.10 -32.17 27.61
N GLY A 235 11.02 -31.41 28.23
CA GLY A 235 12.33 -31.92 28.65
C GLY A 235 13.37 -32.03 27.54
N TRP A 236 13.14 -31.40 26.38
CA TRP A 236 14.12 -31.30 25.29
C TRP A 236 15.48 -30.75 25.76
N GLU A 237 15.51 -29.91 26.82
CA GLU A 237 16.75 -29.37 27.39
C GLU A 237 17.65 -30.45 28.01
N CYS A 238 17.03 -31.55 28.45
CA CYS A 238 17.70 -32.69 29.07
C CYS A 238 18.23 -33.70 28.03
N ALA A 239 18.10 -33.41 26.73
CA ALA A 239 18.60 -34.28 25.68
C ALA A 239 20.09 -34.63 25.88
N PRO A 240 20.45 -35.93 25.83
CA PRO A 240 21.85 -36.36 25.89
C PRO A 240 22.71 -35.60 24.87
N SER A 241 23.98 -35.35 25.19
CA SER A 241 24.88 -34.54 24.35
C SER A 241 24.92 -34.98 22.89
N HIS A 242 24.77 -36.28 22.60
CA HIS A 242 24.79 -36.80 21.23
C HIS A 242 23.47 -36.60 20.46
N LEU A 243 22.37 -36.23 21.13
CA LEU A 243 21.04 -35.96 20.54
C LEU A 243 20.67 -34.48 20.48
N ARG A 244 21.41 -33.59 21.15
CA ARG A 244 21.13 -32.14 21.15
C ARG A 244 21.04 -31.50 19.76
N HIS A 245 21.73 -32.08 18.77
CA HIS A 245 21.69 -31.62 17.39
C HIS A 245 20.27 -31.68 16.78
N ILE A 246 19.40 -32.56 17.27
CA ILE A 246 18.00 -32.69 16.82
C ILE A 246 17.18 -31.43 17.16
N HIS A 247 17.52 -30.76 18.26
CA HIS A 247 16.84 -29.56 18.76
C HIS A 247 17.54 -28.25 18.34
N SER A 248 18.56 -28.33 17.49
CA SER A 248 19.37 -27.17 17.12
C SER A 248 18.73 -26.38 15.99
N SER A 249 18.69 -25.05 16.14
CA SER A 249 18.33 -24.15 15.04
C SER A 249 19.53 -23.97 14.11
N HIS A 250 19.31 -24.15 12.81
CA HIS A 250 20.30 -23.83 11.79
C HIS A 250 20.04 -22.43 11.26
N ILE A 251 21.04 -21.57 11.34
CA ILE A 251 20.97 -20.18 10.92
C ILE A 251 22.07 -19.89 9.89
N THR A 252 21.67 -19.20 8.82
CA THR A 252 22.54 -18.70 7.77
C THR A 252 22.50 -17.18 7.78
N ILE A 253 23.66 -16.57 7.61
CA ILE A 253 23.84 -15.11 7.59
C ILE A 253 24.33 -14.74 6.19
N ASP A 254 23.58 -13.87 5.50
CA ASP A 254 23.94 -13.40 4.16
C ASP A 254 23.80 -11.88 4.05
N GLY A 255 24.70 -11.26 3.29
CA GLY A 255 24.81 -9.81 3.12
C GLY A 255 24.55 -9.39 1.68
N ASN A 256 23.67 -8.40 1.48
CA ASN A 256 23.41 -7.77 0.19
C ASN A 256 23.95 -6.33 0.16
N MET A 257 25.06 -6.11 -0.54
CA MET A 257 25.73 -4.80 -0.70
C MET A 257 25.27 -4.01 -1.94
N LYS A 258 24.11 -4.36 -2.51
CA LYS A 258 23.47 -3.63 -3.63
C LYS A 258 22.26 -2.82 -3.18
N THR A 259 21.70 -3.12 -2.01
CA THR A 259 20.54 -2.41 -1.44
C THR A 259 20.98 -1.15 -0.71
N GLY A 260 21.17 -0.05 -1.46
CA GLY A 260 21.55 1.25 -0.90
C GLY A 260 20.37 2.15 -0.56
N ASN A 261 20.49 2.93 0.53
CA ASN A 261 19.57 4.00 0.89
C ASN A 261 20.32 5.33 0.95
N TYR A 262 19.89 6.33 0.16
CA TYR A 262 20.48 7.66 0.19
C TYR A 262 20.09 8.44 1.45
N ALA A 263 21.06 9.17 2.01
CA ALA A 263 20.80 10.13 3.06
C ALA A 263 19.91 11.25 2.53
N LYS A 264 18.74 11.41 3.16
CA LYS A 264 17.83 12.51 2.84
C LYS A 264 18.24 13.76 3.61
N LYS A 265 18.34 14.89 2.92
CA LYS A 265 18.50 16.20 3.56
C LYS A 265 17.12 16.64 4.03
N ASN A 266 16.89 16.65 5.35
CA ASN A 266 15.72 17.25 6.01
C ASN A 266 14.38 16.50 5.83
N ASP A 267 14.32 15.24 6.25
CA ASP A 267 13.06 14.48 6.34
C ASP A 267 12.86 13.94 7.78
N PRO A 268 12.60 14.82 8.78
CA PRO A 268 12.52 14.41 10.19
C PRO A 268 11.32 13.48 10.49
N ASN A 269 10.38 13.39 9.55
CA ASN A 269 9.19 12.55 9.68
C ASN A 269 9.36 11.17 9.01
N ASP A 270 10.53 10.87 8.42
CA ASP A 270 10.85 9.56 7.84
C ASP A 270 11.19 8.55 8.94
N VAL A 271 10.17 8.14 9.68
CA VAL A 271 10.27 7.18 10.76
C VAL A 271 9.86 5.78 10.30
N SER A 272 10.45 4.75 10.90
CA SER A 272 10.05 3.36 10.64
C SER A 272 8.69 3.07 11.26
N LEU A 273 7.76 2.49 10.49
CA LEU A 273 6.44 2.07 10.98
C LEU A 273 6.52 0.80 11.87
N PHE A 274 7.57 0.00 11.69
CA PHE A 274 7.78 -1.23 12.45
C PHE A 274 8.83 -1.06 13.56
N ASP A 275 9.84 -0.21 13.37
CA ASP A 275 10.93 0.13 14.32
C ASP A 275 11.35 -0.97 15.31
N GLY A 276 11.73 -2.15 14.82
CA GLY A 276 12.13 -3.29 15.66
C GLY A 276 11.06 -4.34 15.93
N ARG A 277 9.80 -4.11 15.52
CA ARG A 277 8.70 -5.08 15.70
C ARG A 277 8.65 -6.16 14.62
N ALA A 278 9.34 -5.95 13.49
CA ALA A 278 9.42 -6.90 12.37
C ALA A 278 10.87 -7.38 12.20
N TYR A 279 11.28 -7.71 10.98
CA TYR A 279 12.62 -8.25 10.69
C TYR A 279 13.77 -7.27 10.95
N MET A 280 13.56 -5.96 10.73
CA MET A 280 14.60 -4.95 10.95
C MET A 280 14.77 -4.63 12.43
N ALA A 281 16.02 -4.53 12.89
CA ALA A 281 16.35 -4.12 14.26
C ALA A 281 15.80 -2.72 14.62
N ASN A 282 15.57 -2.47 15.91
CA ASN A 282 15.18 -1.15 16.39
C ASN A 282 16.28 -0.11 16.10
N SER A 283 15.89 1.01 15.49
CA SER A 283 16.85 1.99 14.96
C SER A 283 17.74 2.57 16.06
N LYS A 284 17.17 2.96 17.21
CA LYS A 284 17.90 3.57 18.33
C LYS A 284 18.81 2.57 19.04
N ARG A 285 18.34 1.33 19.23
CA ARG A 285 19.16 0.26 19.82
C ARG A 285 20.35 -0.07 18.93
N TYR A 286 20.13 -0.13 17.62
CA TYR A 286 21.20 -0.40 16.66
C TYR A 286 22.21 0.76 16.59
N GLU A 287 21.74 2.01 16.56
CA GLU A 287 22.63 3.19 16.65
C GLU A 287 23.47 3.22 17.93
N HIS A 288 22.89 2.81 19.06
CA HIS A 288 23.64 2.69 20.32
C HIS A 288 24.70 1.59 20.23
N TYR A 289 24.34 0.40 19.74
CA TYR A 289 25.27 -0.70 19.52
C TYR A 289 26.44 -0.29 18.61
N LEU A 290 26.17 0.41 17.52
CA LEU A 290 27.21 0.87 16.59
C LEU A 290 28.24 1.81 17.23
N LYS A 291 27.88 2.51 18.32
CA LYS A 291 28.81 3.36 19.10
C LYS A 291 29.68 2.55 20.06
N THR A 292 29.23 1.37 20.49
CA THR A 292 29.98 0.50 21.41
C THR A 292 30.96 -0.40 20.67
N VAL A 293 30.70 -0.70 19.39
CA VAL A 293 31.59 -1.52 18.56
C VAL A 293 32.88 -0.73 18.24
N PRO A 294 34.07 -1.24 18.61
CA PRO A 294 35.34 -0.63 18.26
C PRO A 294 35.47 -0.46 16.75
N GLN A 295 35.83 0.75 16.32
CA GLN A 295 36.08 1.02 14.91
C GLN A 295 37.47 0.46 14.55
N LEU A 296 37.54 -0.80 14.15
CA LEU A 296 38.79 -1.41 13.71
C LEU A 296 39.28 -0.67 12.45
N GLN A 297 40.55 -0.23 12.48
CA GLN A 297 41.15 0.53 11.40
C GLN A 297 41.18 -0.32 10.13
N ASN A 298 40.97 0.33 8.98
CA ASN A 298 41.16 -0.31 7.67
C ASN A 298 42.57 -0.92 7.64
N GLU A 299 42.68 -2.22 7.42
CA GLU A 299 43.95 -2.82 7.05
C GLU A 299 44.48 -2.10 5.82
N LYS A 300 45.70 -1.56 5.91
CA LYS A 300 46.38 -0.99 4.74
C LYS A 300 46.64 -2.14 3.76
N VAL A 301 45.82 -2.23 2.72
CA VAL A 301 46.06 -3.16 1.62
C VAL A 301 47.37 -2.76 0.95
N THR A 302 48.40 -3.58 1.10
CA THR A 302 49.76 -3.36 0.55
C THR A 302 49.84 -3.63 -0.95
N CYS A 303 48.81 -4.22 -1.54
CA CYS A 303 48.75 -4.52 -2.98
C CYS A 303 48.23 -3.31 -3.79
N ASN A 304 49.09 -2.76 -4.66
CA ASN A 304 48.76 -1.61 -5.52
C ASN A 304 47.53 -1.83 -6.43
N HIS A 305 47.30 -3.05 -6.93
CA HIS A 305 46.14 -3.34 -7.79
C HIS A 305 44.80 -3.30 -7.02
N LEU A 306 44.78 -3.80 -5.78
CA LEU A 306 43.59 -3.73 -4.91
C LEU A 306 43.34 -2.31 -4.39
N ASN A 307 44.39 -1.50 -4.25
CA ASN A 307 44.28 -0.11 -3.80
C ASN A 307 43.52 0.77 -4.82
N VAL A 308 43.73 0.53 -6.13
CA VAL A 308 43.00 1.20 -7.23
C VAL A 308 41.53 0.74 -7.29
N ALA A 309 41.26 -0.56 -7.12
CA ALA A 309 39.90 -1.10 -7.07
C ALA A 309 39.09 -0.54 -5.87
N ASN A 310 39.73 -0.35 -4.72
CA ASN A 310 39.11 0.26 -3.54
C ASN A 310 38.87 1.77 -3.70
N GLY A 311 39.72 2.50 -4.43
CA GLY A 311 39.52 3.90 -4.76
C GLY A 311 38.27 4.16 -5.61
N ALA A 312 37.96 3.27 -6.56
CA ALA A 312 36.74 3.32 -7.37
C ALA A 312 35.45 3.03 -6.56
N SER A 313 35.57 2.32 -5.43
CA SER A 313 34.42 1.98 -4.58
C SER A 313 33.85 3.17 -3.80
N ARG A 314 34.68 4.16 -3.43
CA ARG A 314 34.26 5.25 -2.52
C ARG A 314 33.28 6.25 -3.14
N SER A 315 33.38 6.49 -4.45
CA SER A 315 32.42 7.37 -5.15
C SER A 315 31.03 6.74 -5.25
N LYS A 316 30.96 5.40 -5.39
CA LYS A 316 29.71 4.63 -5.49
C LYS A 316 28.84 4.74 -4.25
N PHE A 317 29.44 4.90 -3.08
CA PHE A 317 28.72 5.01 -1.81
C PHE A 317 28.52 6.45 -1.32
N LYS A 318 28.84 7.45 -2.14
CA LYS A 318 28.70 8.86 -1.77
C LYS A 318 27.24 9.20 -1.49
N ASN A 319 27.00 9.85 -0.36
CA ASN A 319 25.67 10.24 0.15
C ASN A 319 24.73 9.08 0.50
N LEU A 320 25.21 7.84 0.60
CA LEU A 320 24.42 6.74 1.14
C LEU A 320 24.43 6.76 2.68
N ARG A 321 23.25 6.61 3.29
CA ARG A 321 23.07 6.34 4.72
C ARG A 321 23.25 4.84 5.00
N VAL A 322 22.74 3.99 4.10
CA VAL A 322 22.84 2.54 4.17
C VAL A 322 23.45 2.06 2.85
N ILE A 323 24.45 1.19 2.90
CA ILE A 323 25.13 0.65 1.73
C ILE A 323 24.73 -0.79 1.38
N GLY A 324 24.01 -1.45 2.28
CA GLY A 324 23.53 -2.81 2.12
C GLY A 324 22.72 -3.28 3.33
N THR A 325 22.33 -4.54 3.32
CA THR A 325 21.58 -5.18 4.41
C THR A 325 22.14 -6.58 4.69
N VAL A 326 22.30 -6.96 5.96
CA VAL A 326 22.57 -8.35 6.35
C VAL A 326 21.28 -8.97 6.85
N ASN A 327 20.99 -10.19 6.40
CA ASN A 327 19.85 -10.97 6.84
C ASN A 327 20.33 -12.25 7.53
N VAL A 328 19.69 -12.59 8.64
CA VAL A 328 19.78 -13.91 9.25
C VAL A 328 18.51 -14.67 8.88
N HIS A 329 18.66 -15.85 8.29
CA HIS A 329 17.54 -16.72 7.93
C HIS A 329 17.84 -18.15 8.36
N CYS A 330 16.80 -18.93 8.58
CA CYS A 330 16.98 -20.37 8.81
C CYS A 330 17.13 -21.15 7.50
N ASP A 331 17.50 -22.42 7.59
CA ASP A 331 17.62 -23.33 6.43
C ASP A 331 16.30 -23.52 5.66
N HIS A 332 15.16 -23.16 6.26
CA HIS A 332 13.85 -23.13 5.60
C HIS A 332 13.59 -21.82 4.81
N TYR A 333 14.61 -20.99 4.60
CA TYR A 333 14.55 -19.71 3.87
C TYR A 333 13.59 -18.68 4.46
N MET A 334 13.34 -18.74 5.78
CA MET A 334 12.56 -17.73 6.50
C MET A 334 13.52 -16.75 7.18
N VAL A 335 13.36 -15.46 6.88
CA VAL A 335 14.16 -14.39 7.51
C VAL A 335 13.74 -14.26 8.98
N GLY A 336 14.71 -14.35 9.90
CA GLY A 336 14.50 -14.16 11.33
C GLY A 336 14.94 -12.77 11.82
N SER A 337 15.90 -12.14 11.14
CA SER A 337 16.31 -10.76 11.45
C SER A 337 17.09 -10.12 10.31
N SER A 338 17.12 -8.80 10.30
CA SER A 338 17.80 -7.97 9.31
C SER A 338 18.43 -6.74 9.97
N VAL A 339 19.61 -6.34 9.51
CA VAL A 339 20.28 -5.10 9.94
C VAL A 339 20.84 -4.33 8.74
N ASP A 340 20.82 -3.00 8.86
CA ASP A 340 21.41 -2.11 7.87
C ASP A 340 22.94 -2.12 7.97
N ILE A 341 23.60 -2.23 6.82
CA ILE A 341 25.04 -2.04 6.68
C ILE A 341 25.29 -0.55 6.43
N ILE A 342 25.92 0.13 7.39
CA ILE A 342 26.20 1.58 7.33
C ILE A 342 27.63 1.91 6.85
N GLY A 343 28.48 0.91 6.64
CA GLY A 343 29.87 1.07 6.19
C GLY A 343 30.41 -0.23 5.59
N ALA A 344 31.58 -0.16 4.93
CA ALA A 344 32.21 -1.34 4.33
C ALA A 344 32.44 -2.48 5.36
N GLU A 345 32.70 -3.70 4.89
CA GLU A 345 33.03 -4.84 5.76
C GLU A 345 34.05 -4.46 6.83
N ARG A 346 33.71 -4.77 8.08
CA ARG A 346 34.57 -4.55 9.25
C ARG A 346 34.78 -5.89 9.90
N TYR A 347 36.03 -6.30 10.01
CA TYR A 347 36.39 -7.45 10.84
C TYR A 347 36.18 -7.05 12.30
N VAL A 348 35.57 -7.91 13.10
CA VAL A 348 35.52 -7.81 14.56
C VAL A 348 36.29 -9.04 15.05
N HIS A 349 37.37 -8.81 15.80
CA HIS A 349 38.16 -9.88 16.40
C HIS A 349 37.59 -10.27 17.76
#